data_AF-A0A7Y3AWK2-F1
#
_entry.id   AF-A0A7Y3AWK2-F1
#
_cell.length_a   1.000
_cell.length_b   1.000
_cell.length_c   1.000
_cell.angle_alpha   90.00
_cell.angle_beta   90.00
_cell.angle_gamma   90.00
#
_symmetry.space_group_name_H-M   'P 1'
#
loop_
_entity.id
_entity.type
_entity.pdbx_description
1 polymer ?
#
loop_
_entity_poly.entity_id
_entity_poly.type
_entity_poly.pdbx_seq_one_letter_code
_entity_poly.pdbx_strand_id
1 'polypeptide(L)'
;SLREETGRQRTVTLTDEMLQELRNNADIDSVVKIVEPKGVKGYNIFPHDPFYPWNNDNFGPIYIPQKDATIDLTPKILPLYKKIIRDYEGNTIGVSGNQISINGQVTDSYTFKQDYYWMMGDNRDHSEDSRSWGYVPANHIVGKPIFIWLSFDNFNKGIAQWKPRWDRIFTTVGGDGEPRSYFKHFLIALAAWFIFDYFWKRRKKLKK
;
A
#
# COMPACT_ATOMS: atom_id res chain seq x y z
N SER A 1 27.36 -19.18 36.31
CA SER A 1 26.92 -17.87 36.85
C SER A 1 25.44 -17.73 36.57
N LEU A 2 24.65 -17.30 37.55
CA LEU A 2 23.24 -16.98 37.32
C LEU A 2 23.20 -15.63 36.60
N ARG A 3 22.80 -15.62 35.33
CA ARG A 3 22.45 -14.39 34.60
C ARG A 3 20.95 -14.19 34.79
N GLU A 4 20.56 -13.01 35.25
CA GLU A 4 19.17 -12.59 35.25
C GLU A 4 18.73 -12.43 33.80
N GLU A 5 17.93 -13.38 33.30
CA GLU A 5 17.29 -13.26 32.00
C GLU A 5 16.18 -12.22 32.09
N THR A 6 16.47 -11.02 31.60
CA THR A 6 15.41 -10.04 31.35
C THR A 6 14.71 -10.44 30.05
N GLY A 7 13.46 -10.91 30.16
CA GLY A 7 12.62 -11.39 29.06
C GLY A 7 12.24 -10.30 28.05
N ARG A 8 13.22 -9.76 27.32
CA ARG A 8 12.99 -8.70 26.34
C ARG A 8 12.59 -9.32 25.00
N GLN A 9 11.29 -9.41 24.76
CA GLN A 9 10.75 -9.79 23.45
C GLN A 9 10.56 -8.55 22.54
N ARG A 10 10.78 -8.73 21.24
CA ARG A 10 10.47 -7.72 20.21
C ARG A 10 9.86 -8.39 18.99
N THR A 11 8.83 -7.77 18.43
CA THR A 11 8.25 -8.15 17.14
C THR A 11 8.75 -7.19 16.07
N VAL A 12 9.25 -7.73 14.98
CA VAL A 12 9.82 -6.98 13.85
C VAL A 12 9.41 -7.62 12.54
N THR A 13 9.20 -6.81 11.51
CA THR A 13 8.93 -7.27 10.14
C THR A 13 10.24 -7.49 9.41
N LEU A 14 10.50 -8.71 8.95
CA LEU A 14 11.80 -9.12 8.40
C LEU A 14 11.65 -9.87 7.09
N THR A 15 12.68 -9.79 6.23
CA THR A 15 12.86 -10.73 5.12
C THR A 15 13.39 -12.06 5.64
N ASP A 16 13.27 -13.12 4.84
CA ASP A 16 13.82 -14.43 5.22
C ASP A 16 15.37 -14.39 5.33
N GLU A 17 16.04 -13.50 4.61
CA GLU A 17 17.49 -13.26 4.73
C GLU A 17 17.84 -12.63 6.08
N MET A 18 17.17 -11.54 6.46
CA MET A 18 17.37 -10.89 7.77
C MET A 18 17.05 -11.85 8.94
N LEU A 19 16.07 -12.73 8.75
CA LEU A 19 15.74 -13.77 9.72
C LEU A 19 16.91 -14.74 9.94
N GLN A 20 17.61 -15.15 8.88
CA GLN A 20 18.78 -16.02 8.98
C GLN A 20 19.95 -15.32 9.69
N GLU A 21 20.18 -14.05 9.40
CA GLU A 21 21.21 -13.26 10.09
C GLU A 21 20.96 -13.17 11.60
N LEU A 22 19.71 -12.93 12.02
CA LEU A 22 19.36 -12.85 13.44
C LEU A 22 19.51 -14.21 14.15
N ARG A 23 19.20 -15.31 13.47
CA ARG A 23 19.39 -16.65 14.04
C ARG A 23 20.86 -17.00 14.29
N ASN A 24 21.77 -16.39 13.53
CA ASN A 24 23.20 -16.58 13.69
C ASN A 24 23.83 -15.62 14.71
N ASN A 25 23.05 -14.72 15.29
CA ASN A 25 23.54 -13.75 16.27
C ASN A 25 23.56 -14.37 17.67
N ALA A 26 24.76 -14.50 18.25
CA ALA A 26 24.97 -15.09 19.58
C ALA A 26 24.32 -14.30 20.74
N ASP A 27 23.94 -13.04 20.53
CA ASP A 27 23.26 -12.21 21.52
C ASP A 27 21.73 -12.47 21.56
N ILE A 28 21.19 -13.26 20.63
CA ILE A 28 19.76 -13.55 20.51
C ILE A 28 19.51 -15.00 20.91
N ASP A 29 18.70 -15.20 21.94
CA ASP A 29 18.31 -16.52 22.43
C ASP A 29 17.47 -17.30 21.40
N SER A 30 16.39 -16.68 20.92
CA SER A 30 15.44 -17.35 20.03
C SER A 30 14.82 -16.40 19.01
N VAL A 31 14.58 -16.93 17.80
CA VAL A 31 13.93 -16.20 16.70
C VAL A 31 12.80 -17.06 16.13
N VAL A 32 11.57 -16.66 16.44
CA VAL A 32 10.36 -17.39 16.07
C VAL A 32 9.60 -16.60 15.01
N LYS A 33 9.27 -17.27 13.89
CA LYS A 33 8.40 -16.71 12.85
C LYS A 33 6.96 -16.80 13.32
N ILE A 34 6.24 -15.68 13.32
CA ILE A 34 4.82 -15.63 13.65
C ILE A 34 4.08 -15.59 12.31
N VAL A 35 3.29 -16.62 12.05
CA VAL A 35 2.47 -16.74 10.84
C VAL A 35 1.10 -17.27 11.26
N GLU A 36 0.04 -16.62 10.80
CA GLU A 36 -1.33 -17.10 10.97
C GLU A 36 -1.51 -18.45 10.23
N PRO A 37 -2.14 -19.46 10.84
CA PRO A 37 -2.35 -20.73 10.17
C PRO A 37 -3.28 -20.61 8.96
N LYS A 38 -2.98 -21.33 7.88
CA LYS A 38 -3.86 -21.40 6.70
C LYS A 38 -5.24 -21.95 7.08
N GLY A 39 -6.30 -21.32 6.57
CA GLY A 39 -7.69 -21.73 6.83
C GLY A 39 -8.28 -21.15 8.11
N VAL A 40 -7.53 -20.32 8.84
CA VAL A 40 -8.06 -19.50 9.92
C VAL A 40 -8.46 -18.14 9.34
N LYS A 41 -9.74 -17.77 9.44
CA LYS A 41 -10.25 -16.50 8.90
C LYS A 41 -9.75 -15.33 9.73
N GLY A 42 -9.11 -14.36 9.09
CA GLY A 42 -8.75 -13.08 9.70
C GLY A 42 -9.96 -12.16 9.90
N TYR A 43 -9.86 -11.21 10.82
CA TYR A 43 -10.98 -10.35 11.23
C TYR A 43 -11.56 -9.51 10.09
N ASN A 44 -10.71 -8.79 9.35
CA ASN A 44 -11.12 -7.86 8.29
C ASN A 44 -10.48 -8.25 6.95
N ILE A 45 -10.89 -9.40 6.42
CA ILE A 45 -10.32 -10.00 5.21
C ILE A 45 -11.40 -10.12 4.14
N PHE A 46 -11.16 -9.47 3.01
CA PHE A 46 -11.94 -9.56 1.78
C PHE A 46 -12.00 -11.03 1.29
N PRO A 47 -13.15 -11.53 0.79
CA PRO A 47 -14.43 -10.83 0.53
C PRO A 47 -15.40 -10.82 1.72
N HIS A 48 -14.91 -11.05 2.94
CA HIS A 48 -15.71 -11.18 4.18
C HIS A 48 -16.69 -12.36 4.20
N ASP A 49 -16.52 -13.32 3.29
CA ASP A 49 -17.43 -14.45 3.13
C ASP A 49 -16.87 -15.75 3.73
N PRO A 50 -17.69 -16.61 4.38
CA PRO A 50 -17.24 -17.88 4.97
C PRO A 50 -16.60 -18.87 3.99
N PHE A 51 -16.89 -18.78 2.68
CA PHE A 51 -16.24 -19.64 1.68
C PHE A 51 -14.74 -19.39 1.54
N TYR A 52 -14.26 -18.27 2.08
CA TYR A 52 -12.89 -17.79 1.96
C TYR A 52 -12.29 -17.55 3.35
N PRO A 53 -11.87 -18.61 4.06
CA PRO A 53 -11.24 -18.50 5.38
C PRO A 53 -9.77 -18.07 5.24
N TRP A 54 -9.56 -16.92 4.60
CA TRP A 54 -8.26 -16.31 4.36
C TRP A 54 -7.83 -15.42 5.52
N ASN A 55 -6.53 -15.17 5.60
CA ASN A 55 -5.91 -14.25 6.55
C ASN A 55 -4.78 -13.45 5.90
N ASN A 56 -4.11 -12.59 6.67
CA ASN A 56 -3.11 -11.66 6.12
C ASN A 56 -1.88 -12.39 5.57
N ASP A 57 -1.55 -13.54 6.14
CA ASP A 57 -0.41 -14.37 5.76
C ASP A 57 -0.77 -15.40 4.67
N ASN A 58 -2.04 -15.80 4.59
CA ASN A 58 -2.54 -16.84 3.69
C ASN A 58 -3.80 -16.34 2.96
N PHE A 59 -3.59 -15.42 2.03
CA PHE A 59 -4.64 -14.84 1.21
C PHE A 59 -4.71 -15.49 -0.18
N GLY A 60 -5.91 -15.71 -0.69
CA GLY A 60 -6.12 -16.12 -2.09
C GLY A 60 -6.02 -17.63 -2.34
N PRO A 61 -5.97 -18.05 -3.63
CA PRO A 61 -5.76 -17.22 -4.83
C PRO A 61 -6.97 -16.36 -5.22
N ILE A 62 -6.70 -15.25 -5.93
CA ILE A 62 -7.71 -14.38 -6.54
C ILE A 62 -7.33 -14.06 -7.98
N TYR A 63 -8.33 -13.87 -8.84
CA TYR A 63 -8.14 -13.29 -10.17
C TYR A 63 -8.40 -11.78 -10.11
N ILE A 64 -7.49 -10.98 -10.66
CA ILE A 64 -7.63 -9.53 -10.79
C ILE A 64 -8.18 -9.25 -12.19
N PRO A 65 -9.41 -8.73 -12.30
CA PRO A 65 -10.04 -8.57 -13.61
C PRO A 65 -9.47 -7.39 -14.37
N GLN A 66 -9.16 -7.65 -15.64
CA GLN A 66 -8.94 -6.61 -16.64
C GLN A 66 -10.26 -6.28 -17.36
N LYS A 67 -10.31 -5.13 -18.03
CA LYS A 67 -11.44 -4.75 -18.86
C LYS A 67 -11.76 -5.84 -19.90
N ASP A 68 -13.04 -6.06 -20.14
CA ASP A 68 -13.60 -7.02 -21.10
C ASP A 68 -13.31 -8.50 -20.79
N ALA A 69 -12.61 -8.80 -19.68
CA ALA A 69 -12.51 -10.16 -19.17
C ALA A 69 -13.89 -10.64 -18.70
N THR A 70 -14.14 -11.93 -18.88
CA THR A 70 -15.38 -12.58 -18.44
C THR A 70 -15.07 -13.66 -17.43
N ILE A 71 -15.89 -13.74 -16.38
CA ILE A 71 -15.84 -14.79 -15.36
C ILE A 71 -17.19 -15.49 -15.24
N ASP A 72 -17.14 -16.75 -14.83
CA ASP A 72 -18.33 -17.49 -14.47
C ASP A 72 -18.83 -17.01 -13.10
N LEU A 73 -20.11 -16.65 -13.03
CA LEU A 73 -20.81 -16.28 -11.81
C LEU A 73 -21.43 -17.51 -11.16
N THR A 74 -20.95 -17.81 -9.97
CA THR A 74 -21.54 -18.81 -9.06
C THR A 74 -21.76 -18.18 -7.70
N PRO A 75 -22.64 -18.72 -6.83
CA PRO A 75 -22.81 -18.22 -5.47
C PRO A 75 -21.49 -18.18 -4.67
N LYS A 76 -20.55 -19.05 -5.01
CA LYS A 76 -19.21 -19.07 -4.42
C LYS A 76 -18.32 -17.94 -4.94
N ILE A 77 -18.35 -17.64 -6.24
CA ILE A 77 -17.51 -16.63 -6.88
C ILE A 77 -18.06 -15.21 -6.68
N LEU A 78 -19.38 -15.06 -6.63
CA LEU A 78 -20.07 -13.77 -6.53
C LEU A 78 -19.53 -12.88 -5.40
N PRO A 79 -19.26 -13.35 -4.17
CA PRO A 79 -18.68 -12.53 -3.10
C PRO A 79 -17.38 -11.79 -3.51
N LEU A 80 -16.53 -12.40 -4.34
CA LEU A 80 -15.29 -11.76 -4.82
C LEU A 80 -15.58 -10.58 -5.76
N TYR A 81 -16.65 -10.63 -6.56
CA TYR A 81 -16.89 -9.60 -7.59
C TYR A 81 -18.13 -8.75 -7.33
N LYS A 82 -18.88 -9.03 -6.25
CA LYS A 82 -20.11 -8.31 -5.88
C LYS A 82 -19.90 -6.80 -5.77
N LYS A 83 -18.82 -6.38 -5.12
CA LYS A 83 -18.47 -4.95 -4.97
C LYS A 83 -18.21 -4.29 -6.32
N ILE A 84 -17.50 -4.98 -7.21
CA ILE A 84 -17.27 -4.50 -8.58
C ILE A 84 -18.59 -4.33 -9.32
N ILE A 85 -19.38 -5.40 -9.41
CA ILE A 85 -20.61 -5.43 -10.19
C ILE A 85 -21.62 -4.39 -9.70
N ARG A 86 -21.79 -4.28 -8.37
CA ARG A 86 -22.79 -3.41 -7.74
C ARG A 86 -22.31 -1.98 -7.52
N ASP A 87 -21.17 -1.82 -6.84
CA ASP A 87 -20.77 -0.53 -6.29
C ASP A 87 -19.93 0.27 -7.30
N TYR A 88 -19.09 -0.40 -8.09
CA TYR A 88 -18.23 0.28 -9.08
C TYR A 88 -18.85 0.36 -10.48
N GLU A 89 -19.61 -0.65 -10.90
CA GLU A 89 -20.21 -0.70 -12.23
C GLU A 89 -21.73 -0.44 -12.26
N GLY A 90 -22.33 -0.20 -11.09
CA GLY A 90 -23.68 0.31 -10.92
C GLY A 90 -24.79 -0.67 -11.28
N ASN A 91 -24.52 -1.98 -11.33
CA ASN A 91 -25.53 -2.97 -11.65
C ASN A 91 -26.28 -3.45 -10.39
N THR A 92 -27.52 -3.89 -10.58
CA THR A 92 -28.26 -4.57 -9.51
C THR A 92 -27.99 -6.06 -9.53
N ILE A 93 -27.91 -6.70 -8.36
CA ILE A 93 -27.64 -8.13 -8.21
C ILE A 93 -28.79 -8.77 -7.43
N GLY A 94 -29.38 -9.82 -7.98
CA GLY A 94 -30.32 -10.71 -7.31
C GLY A 94 -29.74 -12.11 -7.15
N VAL A 95 -30.04 -12.77 -6.04
CA VAL A 95 -29.64 -14.15 -5.76
C VAL A 95 -30.85 -14.91 -5.24
N SER A 96 -31.23 -15.99 -5.93
CA SER A 96 -32.32 -16.88 -5.54
C SER A 96 -31.84 -18.33 -5.62
N GLY A 97 -31.43 -18.90 -4.47
CA GLY A 97 -30.77 -20.21 -4.42
C GLY A 97 -29.46 -20.18 -5.21
N ASN A 98 -29.37 -21.03 -6.25
CA ASN A 98 -28.20 -21.08 -7.14
C ASN A 98 -28.30 -20.12 -8.33
N GLN A 99 -29.41 -19.41 -8.50
CA GLN A 99 -29.62 -18.51 -9.62
C GLN A 99 -29.15 -17.09 -9.27
N ILE A 100 -28.32 -16.51 -10.13
CA ILE A 100 -27.87 -15.13 -10.03
C ILE A 100 -28.52 -14.33 -11.16
N SER A 101 -28.97 -13.12 -10.85
CA SER A 101 -29.49 -12.18 -11.85
C SER A 101 -28.76 -10.84 -11.75
N ILE A 102 -28.41 -10.27 -12.90
CA ILE A 102 -27.84 -8.92 -13.01
C ILE A 102 -28.82 -8.05 -13.79
N ASN A 103 -29.22 -6.91 -13.20
CA ASN A 103 -30.21 -6.01 -13.81
C ASN A 103 -31.52 -6.72 -14.19
N GLY A 104 -31.94 -7.67 -13.36
CA GLY A 104 -33.17 -8.45 -13.55
C GLY A 104 -33.04 -9.60 -14.56
N GLN A 105 -31.91 -9.76 -15.22
CA GLN A 105 -31.66 -10.87 -16.16
C GLN A 105 -30.84 -11.97 -15.49
N VAL A 106 -31.34 -13.20 -15.54
CA VAL A 106 -30.59 -14.37 -15.06
C VAL A 106 -29.35 -14.57 -15.93
N THR A 107 -28.19 -14.70 -15.29
CA THR A 107 -26.90 -14.92 -15.96
C THR A 107 -26.00 -15.81 -15.12
N ASP A 108 -25.14 -16.56 -15.80
CA ASP A 108 -24.08 -17.40 -15.23
C ASP A 108 -22.69 -16.82 -15.46
N SER A 109 -22.59 -15.61 -16.03
CA SER A 109 -21.32 -14.95 -16.33
C SER A 109 -21.40 -13.43 -16.19
N TYR A 110 -20.22 -12.82 -16.06
CA TYR A 110 -20.07 -11.37 -16.00
C TYR A 110 -18.85 -10.88 -16.76
N THR A 111 -19.03 -9.83 -17.57
CA THR A 111 -17.94 -9.14 -18.28
C THR A 111 -17.65 -7.80 -17.61
N PHE A 112 -16.39 -7.57 -17.24
CA PHE A 112 -15.95 -6.35 -16.54
C PHE A 112 -15.87 -5.14 -17.48
N LYS A 113 -16.36 -3.98 -17.03
CA LYS A 113 -16.43 -2.76 -17.86
C LYS A 113 -15.15 -1.92 -17.85
N GLN A 114 -14.22 -2.20 -16.95
CA GLN A 114 -12.95 -1.47 -16.79
C GLN A 114 -11.88 -2.34 -16.13
N ASP A 115 -10.65 -1.84 -16.09
CA ASP A 115 -9.55 -2.48 -15.37
C ASP A 115 -9.68 -2.29 -13.86
N TYR A 116 -9.21 -3.29 -13.11
CA TYR A 116 -9.14 -3.26 -11.66
C TYR A 116 -7.74 -3.58 -11.18
N TYR A 117 -7.42 -3.06 -9.99
CA TYR A 117 -6.12 -3.15 -9.38
C TYR A 117 -6.21 -3.73 -7.99
N TRP A 118 -5.11 -4.37 -7.57
CA TRP A 118 -4.92 -4.87 -6.23
C TRP A 118 -3.77 -4.09 -5.58
N MET A 119 -4.12 -3.18 -4.67
CA MET A 119 -3.18 -2.30 -3.98
C MET A 119 -2.78 -2.88 -2.63
N MET A 120 -1.48 -2.89 -2.36
CA MET A 120 -0.87 -3.42 -1.15
C MET A 120 -0.07 -2.32 -0.46
N GLY A 121 -0.15 -2.23 0.86
CA GLY A 121 0.67 -1.30 1.63
C GLY A 121 2.10 -1.84 1.84
N ASP A 122 3.08 -0.94 1.84
CA ASP A 122 4.48 -1.30 2.09
C ASP A 122 4.67 -1.87 3.50
N ASN A 123 3.97 -1.31 4.50
CA ASN A 123 3.91 -1.87 5.85
C ASN A 123 2.78 -2.90 5.94
N ARG A 124 2.99 -4.05 5.31
CA ARG A 124 2.00 -5.10 5.08
C ARG A 124 1.21 -5.50 6.32
N ASP A 125 1.86 -5.65 7.47
CA ASP A 125 1.20 -6.14 8.69
C ASP A 125 0.34 -5.06 9.37
N HIS A 126 0.53 -3.79 8.99
CA HIS A 126 -0.18 -2.64 9.55
C HIS A 126 -0.87 -1.80 8.49
N SER A 127 -1.13 -2.39 7.31
CA SER A 127 -1.91 -1.75 6.26
C SER A 127 -3.27 -2.41 6.19
N GLU A 128 -4.31 -1.62 6.38
CA GLU A 128 -5.56 -1.92 5.70
C GLU A 128 -5.29 -1.64 4.22
N ASP A 129 -5.39 -2.66 3.38
CA ASP A 129 -5.18 -2.56 1.94
C ASP A 129 -6.20 -3.41 1.19
N SER A 130 -5.94 -3.79 -0.07
CA SER A 130 -6.93 -4.55 -0.86
C SER A 130 -7.27 -5.90 -0.23
N ARG A 131 -6.40 -6.46 0.63
CA ARG A 131 -6.75 -7.64 1.44
C ARG A 131 -7.93 -7.39 2.37
N SER A 132 -8.16 -6.15 2.78
CA SER A 132 -9.28 -5.75 3.63
C SER A 132 -10.48 -5.27 2.80
N TRP A 133 -10.30 -4.42 1.79
CA TRP A 133 -11.41 -3.76 1.10
C TRP A 133 -11.67 -4.23 -0.34
N GLY A 134 -10.82 -5.09 -0.89
CA GLY A 134 -10.92 -5.63 -2.23
C GLY A 134 -10.34 -4.74 -3.33
N TYR A 135 -10.84 -4.95 -4.54
CA TYR A 135 -10.35 -4.31 -5.76
C TYR A 135 -10.52 -2.79 -5.80
N VAL A 136 -9.60 -2.12 -6.51
CA VAL A 136 -9.67 -0.69 -6.81
C VAL A 136 -9.90 -0.50 -8.32
N PRO A 137 -11.00 0.15 -8.75
CA PRO A 137 -11.23 0.40 -10.18
C PRO A 137 -10.24 1.43 -10.75
N ALA A 138 -9.91 1.30 -12.04
CA ALA A 138 -9.00 2.18 -12.74
C ALA A 138 -9.38 3.67 -12.62
N ASN A 139 -10.68 3.99 -12.69
CA ASN A 139 -11.18 5.36 -12.61
C ASN A 139 -11.05 6.01 -11.20
N HIS A 140 -10.65 5.26 -10.18
CA HIS A 140 -10.32 5.81 -8.86
C HIS A 140 -8.82 6.11 -8.71
N ILE A 141 -8.01 5.78 -9.71
CA ILE A 141 -6.57 6.06 -9.72
C ILE A 141 -6.35 7.41 -10.37
N VAL A 142 -6.02 8.42 -9.55
CA VAL A 142 -5.83 9.80 -10.02
C VAL A 142 -4.44 10.03 -10.62
N GLY A 143 -3.43 9.25 -10.21
CA GLY A 143 -2.09 9.40 -10.74
C GLY A 143 -1.03 8.58 -10.02
N LYS A 144 0.23 8.83 -10.40
CA LYS A 144 1.42 8.19 -9.86
C LYS A 144 2.24 9.22 -9.06
N PRO A 145 2.82 8.88 -7.90
CA PRO A 145 3.78 9.76 -7.25
C PRO A 145 4.99 9.97 -8.17
N ILE A 146 5.41 11.24 -8.32
CA ILE A 146 6.56 11.62 -9.18
C ILE A 146 7.71 12.25 -8.41
N PHE A 147 7.53 12.57 -7.12
CA PHE A 147 8.49 13.34 -6.35
C PHE A 147 8.50 13.00 -4.85
N ILE A 148 9.68 12.82 -4.29
CA ILE A 148 9.92 12.73 -2.84
C ILE A 148 10.32 14.12 -2.34
N TRP A 149 9.40 14.81 -1.67
CA TRP A 149 9.69 16.13 -1.10
C TRP A 149 10.51 16.04 0.20
N LEU A 150 10.36 14.96 0.97
CA LEU A 150 10.98 14.78 2.28
C LEU A 150 11.35 13.34 2.56
N SER A 151 12.48 13.13 3.25
CA SER A 151 12.98 11.79 3.57
C SER A 151 13.94 11.83 4.77
N PHE A 152 13.62 11.09 5.84
CA PHE A 152 14.42 11.01 7.06
C PHE A 152 14.53 9.57 7.56
N ASP A 153 15.66 9.25 8.19
CA ASP A 153 15.83 8.07 9.04
C ASP A 153 15.68 8.43 10.52
N ASN A 154 15.51 7.41 11.35
CA ASN A 154 15.44 7.50 12.81
C ASN A 154 14.32 8.39 13.37
N PHE A 155 13.24 8.60 12.61
CA PHE A 155 12.14 9.47 13.04
C PHE A 155 11.50 9.03 14.37
N ASN A 156 11.50 7.72 14.64
CA ASN A 156 10.99 7.10 15.88
C ASN A 156 11.93 7.22 17.10
N LYS A 157 13.16 7.75 16.94
CA LYS A 157 14.16 7.87 18.02
C LYS A 157 14.19 9.27 18.66
N GLY A 158 13.21 10.11 18.36
CA GLY A 158 13.11 11.50 18.82
C GLY A 158 13.77 12.49 17.86
N ILE A 159 13.30 13.75 17.90
CA ILE A 159 13.63 14.81 16.93
C ILE A 159 15.15 15.06 16.83
N ALA A 160 15.89 14.92 17.93
CA ALA A 160 17.34 15.11 17.96
C ALA A 160 18.13 14.06 17.15
N GLN A 161 17.52 12.92 16.84
CA GLN A 161 18.14 11.81 16.11
C GLN A 161 17.67 11.73 14.66
N TRP A 162 16.81 12.65 14.22
CA TRP A 162 16.33 12.70 12.84
C TRP A 162 17.49 12.92 11.89
N LYS A 163 17.69 11.98 10.96
CA LYS A 163 18.78 12.04 9.98
C LYS A 163 18.20 12.24 8.58
N PRO A 164 18.32 13.45 7.99
CA PRO A 164 17.84 13.69 6.63
C PRO A 164 18.59 12.81 5.63
N ARG A 165 17.84 12.20 4.70
CA ARG A 165 18.38 11.45 3.57
C ARG A 165 18.46 12.37 2.35
N TRP A 166 19.52 13.16 2.28
CA TRP A 166 19.69 14.23 1.30
C TRP A 166 19.66 13.75 -0.16
N ASP A 167 20.05 12.51 -0.42
CA ASP A 167 19.97 11.82 -1.71
C ASP A 167 18.52 11.56 -2.17
N ARG A 168 17.58 11.44 -1.22
CA ARG A 168 16.16 11.20 -1.48
C ARG A 168 15.29 12.45 -1.39
N ILE A 169 15.76 13.49 -0.71
CA ILE A 169 15.04 14.76 -0.57
C ILE A 169 15.07 15.50 -1.91
N PHE A 170 13.90 15.96 -2.34
CA PHE A 170 13.67 16.63 -3.63
C PHE A 170 14.06 15.75 -4.84
N THR A 171 13.80 14.45 -4.74
CA THR A 171 14.21 13.48 -5.75
C THR A 171 13.00 13.01 -6.55
N THR A 172 13.15 12.88 -7.86
CA THR A 172 12.11 12.32 -8.73
C THR A 172 11.90 10.82 -8.47
N VAL A 173 10.68 10.34 -8.64
CA VAL A 173 10.38 8.89 -8.59
C VAL A 173 9.77 8.43 -9.92
N GLY A 174 10.33 7.34 -10.46
CA GLY A 174 9.71 6.57 -11.55
C GLY A 174 9.81 7.16 -12.96
N GLY A 175 11.03 7.39 -13.46
CA GLY A 175 11.37 7.55 -14.89
C GLY A 175 12.50 6.60 -15.31
N ASP A 176 12.85 6.58 -16.61
CA ASP A 176 13.81 5.62 -17.21
C ASP A 176 15.30 5.89 -16.86
N GLY A 177 15.57 6.59 -15.76
CA GLY A 177 16.93 6.96 -15.38
C GLY A 177 17.10 7.06 -13.87
N GLU A 178 18.36 7.23 -13.47
CA GLU A 178 18.73 7.33 -12.06
C GLU A 178 17.97 8.46 -11.34
N PRO A 179 17.43 8.23 -10.14
CA PRO A 179 16.78 9.26 -9.34
C PRO A 179 17.73 10.44 -9.12
N ARG A 180 17.29 11.66 -9.46
CA ARG A 180 18.08 12.88 -9.28
C ARG A 180 17.47 13.80 -8.25
N SER A 181 18.25 14.16 -7.23
CA SER A 181 17.88 15.20 -6.26
C SER A 181 18.05 16.59 -6.85
N TYR A 182 16.97 17.38 -6.83
CA TYR A 182 16.95 18.79 -7.22
C TYR A 182 17.15 19.74 -6.04
N PHE A 183 17.45 19.22 -4.85
CA PHE A 183 17.52 20.02 -3.62
C PHE A 183 18.50 21.20 -3.72
N LYS A 184 19.71 20.97 -4.26
CA LYS A 184 20.71 22.04 -4.44
C LYS A 184 20.25 23.12 -5.43
N HIS A 185 19.63 22.71 -6.54
CA HIS A 185 19.09 23.65 -7.53
C HIS A 185 17.99 24.52 -6.93
N PHE A 186 17.11 23.92 -6.12
CA PHE A 186 16.09 24.62 -5.37
C PHE A 186 16.69 25.67 -4.41
N LEU A 187 17.72 25.31 -3.65
CA LEU A 187 18.39 26.25 -2.73
C LEU A 187 19.04 27.43 -3.47
N ILE A 188 19.67 27.18 -4.64
CA ILE A 188 20.25 28.24 -5.48
C ILE A 188 19.16 29.19 -5.98
N ALA A 189 18.05 28.65 -6.50
CA ALA A 189 16.93 29.44 -6.98
C ALA A 189 16.29 30.26 -5.85
N LEU A 190 16.15 29.66 -4.66
CA LEU A 190 15.62 30.32 -3.48
C LEU A 190 16.51 31.49 -3.02
N ALA A 191 17.83 31.28 -2.96
CA ALA A 191 18.79 32.33 -2.62
C ALA A 191 18.75 33.49 -3.64
N ALA A 192 18.71 33.16 -4.94
CA ALA A 192 18.58 34.16 -5.99
C ALA A 192 17.28 34.96 -5.87
N TRP A 193 16.17 34.30 -5.53
CA TRP A 193 14.88 34.95 -5.30
C TRP A 193 14.92 35.94 -4.13
N PHE A 194 15.50 35.55 -2.99
CA PHE A 194 15.64 36.45 -1.83
C PHE A 194 16.52 37.68 -2.13
N ILE A 195 17.63 37.49 -2.85
CA ILE A 195 18.50 38.59 -3.28
C ILE A 195 17.71 39.55 -4.17
N PHE A 196 17.00 39.01 -5.17
CA PHE A 196 16.17 39.80 -6.07
C PHE A 196 15.06 40.58 -5.34
N ASP A 197 14.31 39.92 -4.45
CA ASP A 197 13.24 40.53 -3.65
C ASP A 197 13.77 41.67 -2.76
N TYR A 198 14.92 41.47 -2.12
CA TYR A 198 15.58 42.49 -1.31
C TYR A 198 15.89 43.76 -2.12
N PHE A 199 16.53 43.61 -3.28
CA PHE A 199 16.85 44.75 -4.15
C PHE A 199 15.61 45.40 -4.76
N TRP A 200 14.58 44.62 -5.10
CA TRP A 200 13.31 45.17 -5.59
C TRP A 200 12.64 46.04 -4.52
N LYS A 201 12.44 45.51 -3.31
CA LYS A 201 11.82 46.25 -2.21
C LYS A 201 12.57 47.53 -1.89
N ARG A 202 13.90 47.50 -1.92
CA ARG A 202 14.75 48.69 -1.71
C ARG A 202 14.56 49.73 -2.82
N ARG A 203 14.49 49.33 -4.10
CA ARG A 203 14.17 50.22 -5.22
C ARG A 203 12.78 50.84 -5.10
N LYS A 204 11.77 50.09 -4.65
CA LYS A 204 10.41 50.63 -4.42
C LYS A 204 10.38 51.68 -3.30
N LYS A 205 11.15 51.51 -2.23
CA LYS A 205 11.27 52.49 -1.15
C LYS A 205 11.97 53.79 -1.57
N LEU A 206 12.93 53.72 -2.50
CA LEU A 206 13.63 54.91 -3.03
C LEU A 206 12.80 55.72 -4.03
N LYS A 207 11.73 55.13 -4.59
CA LYS A 207 10.80 55.79 -5.51
C LYS A 207 9.57 56.40 -4.81
N LYS A 208 9.46 56.28 -3.49
CA LYS A 208 8.37 56.80 -2.67
C LYS A 208 8.89 57.91 -1.79
#